data_AF-A0A192A8B0-F1
#
_entry.id   AF-A0A192A8B0-F1
#
_cell.length_a   1.000
_cell.length_b   1.000
_cell.length_c   1.000
_cell.angle_alpha   90.00
_cell.angle_beta   90.00
_cell.angle_gamma   90.00
#
_symmetry.space_group_name_H-M   'P 1'
#
loop_
_entity.id
_entity.type
_entity.pdbx_description
1 polymer ?
#
loop_
_entity_poly.entity_id
_entity_poly.type
_entity_poly.pdbx_seq_one_letter_code
_entity_poly.pdbx_strand_id
1 'polypeptide(L)'
;MIPTSDVLRLLQPAFEPCVGFREGACAQNSWDPHAGHVPRGFCGATAGANEIRLVLVCAEPGDPHPSENHASDGTPAGRLDSVVRYAWECVRNGNDRFHRNLRTILDLCWPGADFETQMRWTWITDSVLCSAKKEGGRIPVKVERACANRFLVPQISLFTGAIVAALGKKAERRIRQAGITDFVAVGTAAPPGCNQAGVSESWHHLAGIVRMRFPTQGNTAERKNMDQMIMLRPTKEFEAFAQAAVLAQTESSHPEPIDVFVRSLWHAAELDWFQQTGKYQKLRDAGGVPSDEASLYAALIRVCRSLIDAAPTASHSYDEYYRLVAEMAPSQAVR
;
A
#
# COMPACT_ATOMS: atom_id res chain seq x y z
N MET A 1 -3.08 0.71 25.80
CA MET A 1 -4.14 0.00 25.05
C MET A 1 -3.66 -1.42 24.82
N ILE A 2 -4.54 -2.40 24.93
CA ILE A 2 -4.19 -3.84 24.95
C ILE A 2 -4.83 -4.50 23.72
N PRO A 3 -4.10 -5.32 22.93
CA PRO A 3 -4.68 -6.13 21.86
C PRO A 3 -5.80 -7.03 22.37
N THR A 4 -6.65 -7.51 21.46
CA THR A 4 -7.72 -8.46 21.82
C THR A 4 -7.16 -9.67 22.58
N SER A 5 -7.93 -10.13 23.55
CA SER A 5 -7.53 -11.26 24.40
C SER A 5 -7.25 -12.53 23.61
N ASP A 6 -7.85 -12.69 22.43
CA ASP A 6 -7.63 -13.84 21.56
C ASP A 6 -6.23 -13.90 20.97
N VAL A 7 -5.69 -12.78 20.48
CA VAL A 7 -4.32 -12.74 19.93
C VAL A 7 -3.29 -12.85 21.04
N LEU A 8 -3.55 -12.25 22.21
CA LEU A 8 -2.67 -12.36 23.37
C LEU A 8 -2.58 -13.78 23.90
N ARG A 9 -3.70 -14.53 23.90
CA ARG A 9 -3.72 -15.94 24.29
C ARG A 9 -2.83 -16.80 23.38
N LEU A 10 -2.75 -16.49 22.09
CA LEU A 10 -1.85 -17.17 21.16
C LEU A 10 -0.38 -16.85 21.43
N LEU A 11 -0.07 -15.64 21.90
CA LEU A 11 1.30 -15.18 22.14
C LEU A 11 1.83 -15.52 23.53
N GLN A 12 0.95 -15.68 24.52
CA GLN A 12 1.32 -15.97 25.91
C GLN A 12 2.30 -17.15 26.08
N PRO A 13 2.17 -18.29 25.36
CA PRO A 13 3.12 -19.39 25.44
C PRO A 13 4.56 -19.04 25.05
N ALA A 14 4.77 -17.92 24.35
CA ALA A 14 6.12 -17.43 24.02
C ALA A 14 6.83 -16.84 25.25
N PHE A 15 6.10 -16.41 26.28
CA PHE A 15 6.61 -15.75 27.49
C PHE A 15 6.77 -16.66 28.71
N GLU A 16 6.31 -17.89 28.60
CA GLU A 16 6.82 -19.03 29.38
C GLU A 16 8.20 -19.44 28.82
N PRO A 17 8.97 -20.36 29.44
CA PRO A 17 10.12 -20.96 28.76
C PRO A 17 9.66 -21.53 27.41
N CYS A 18 9.85 -20.75 26.33
CA CYS A 18 9.19 -21.05 25.07
C CYS A 18 9.64 -22.43 24.62
N VAL A 19 8.67 -23.24 24.21
CA VAL A 19 8.91 -24.64 23.84
C VAL A 19 9.99 -24.75 22.76
N GLY A 20 10.15 -23.73 21.91
CA GLY A 20 11.25 -23.65 20.94
C GLY A 20 12.65 -23.65 21.56
N PHE A 21 12.85 -23.04 22.73
CA PHE A 21 14.12 -23.12 23.48
C PHE A 21 14.31 -24.52 24.08
N ARG A 22 13.24 -25.12 24.62
CA ARG A 22 13.27 -26.45 25.24
C ARG A 22 13.53 -27.57 24.23
N GLU A 23 12.89 -27.51 23.05
CA GLU A 23 13.04 -28.47 21.95
C GLU A 23 14.30 -28.20 21.09
N GLY A 24 15.11 -27.22 21.48
CA GLY A 24 16.39 -26.88 20.84
C GLY A 24 16.28 -26.21 19.48
N ALA A 25 15.08 -26.00 18.93
CA ALA A 25 14.91 -25.27 17.67
C ALA A 25 15.45 -23.84 17.78
N CYS A 26 15.17 -23.17 18.90
CA CYS A 26 15.57 -21.79 19.20
C CYS A 26 16.76 -21.69 20.16
N ALA A 27 17.56 -22.75 20.32
CA ALA A 27 18.67 -22.77 21.28
C ALA A 27 19.72 -21.65 21.07
N GLN A 28 19.75 -21.06 19.87
CA GLN A 28 20.68 -19.97 19.52
C GLN A 28 20.09 -18.56 19.72
N ASN A 29 18.82 -18.44 20.09
CA ASN A 29 18.20 -17.14 20.36
C ASN A 29 18.52 -16.70 21.80
N SER A 30 18.55 -15.40 22.05
CA SER A 30 18.75 -14.85 23.40
C SER A 30 17.42 -14.73 24.13
N TRP A 31 17.43 -15.05 25.43
CA TRP A 31 16.34 -14.76 26.36
C TRP A 31 16.92 -14.02 27.58
N ASP A 32 16.59 -12.75 27.70
CA ASP A 32 16.94 -11.90 28.83
C ASP A 32 15.92 -10.75 28.95
N PRO A 33 14.86 -10.93 29.78
CA PRO A 33 13.87 -9.90 29.99
C PRO A 33 14.43 -8.58 30.55
N HIS A 34 15.53 -8.62 31.30
CA HIS A 34 16.12 -7.39 31.87
C HIS A 34 16.82 -6.54 30.82
N ALA A 35 17.32 -7.18 29.76
CA ALA A 35 17.92 -6.54 28.59
C ALA A 35 16.95 -6.44 27.40
N GLY A 36 15.64 -6.64 27.61
CA GLY A 36 14.61 -6.53 26.56
C GLY A 36 14.57 -7.71 25.58
N HIS A 37 15.41 -8.74 25.74
CA HIS A 37 15.40 -9.93 24.88
C HIS A 37 14.29 -10.91 25.27
N VAL A 38 13.09 -10.65 24.76
CA VAL A 38 11.90 -11.53 24.83
C VAL A 38 11.28 -11.63 23.43
N PRO A 39 10.21 -12.42 23.21
CA PRO A 39 9.37 -12.30 22.02
C PRO A 39 8.75 -10.90 21.90
N ARG A 40 8.83 -10.26 20.73
CA ARG A 40 8.47 -8.86 20.47
C ARG A 40 7.95 -8.67 19.05
N GLY A 41 7.75 -7.41 18.68
CA GLY A 41 7.49 -7.02 17.29
C GLY A 41 6.02 -7.04 16.91
N PHE A 42 5.12 -6.95 17.91
CA PHE A 42 3.69 -6.97 17.68
C PHE A 42 2.97 -5.82 18.38
N CYS A 43 1.95 -5.26 17.72
CA CYS A 43 1.19 -4.10 18.19
C CYS A 43 -0.16 -4.00 17.46
N GLY A 44 -1.16 -3.39 18.10
CA GLY A 44 -2.47 -3.12 17.50
C GLY A 44 -3.52 -4.17 17.87
N ALA A 45 -4.43 -4.44 16.95
CA ALA A 45 -5.60 -5.30 17.13
C ALA A 45 -6.38 -5.02 18.43
N THR A 46 -6.64 -3.74 18.72
CA THR A 46 -7.31 -3.33 19.98
C THR A 46 -8.83 -3.46 19.96
N ALA A 47 -9.40 -3.87 18.82
CA ALA A 47 -10.81 -4.20 18.66
C ALA A 47 -11.01 -5.73 18.58
N GLY A 48 -12.25 -6.17 18.32
CA GLY A 48 -12.53 -7.59 18.10
C GLY A 48 -11.76 -8.16 16.91
N ALA A 49 -11.47 -9.47 16.91
CA ALA A 49 -10.74 -10.13 15.81
C ALA A 49 -11.41 -9.92 14.43
N ASN A 50 -12.74 -9.83 14.40
CA ASN A 50 -13.53 -9.55 13.20
C ASN A 50 -13.46 -8.09 12.71
N GLU A 51 -12.94 -7.16 13.53
CA GLU A 51 -12.72 -5.78 13.13
C GLU A 51 -11.33 -5.55 12.51
N ILE A 52 -10.45 -6.56 12.55
CA ILE A 52 -9.11 -6.46 11.96
C ILE A 52 -9.21 -6.58 10.45
N ARG A 53 -8.63 -5.61 9.76
CA ARG A 53 -8.72 -5.42 8.30
C ARG A 53 -7.36 -5.54 7.63
N LEU A 54 -6.28 -5.28 8.35
CA LEU A 54 -4.91 -5.30 7.85
C LEU A 54 -3.99 -6.00 8.84
N VAL A 55 -3.18 -6.93 8.35
CA VAL A 55 -2.08 -7.56 9.09
C VAL A 55 -0.77 -7.19 8.42
N LEU A 56 0.05 -6.40 9.11
CA LEU A 56 1.40 -6.03 8.68
C LEU A 56 2.40 -7.01 9.30
N VAL A 57 3.02 -7.85 8.47
CA VAL A 57 4.01 -8.83 8.90
C VAL A 57 5.42 -8.36 8.55
N CYS A 58 6.17 -7.99 9.57
CA CYS A 58 7.58 -7.66 9.49
C CYS A 58 8.45 -8.93 9.62
N ALA A 59 9.77 -8.80 9.47
CA ALA A 59 10.66 -9.94 9.41
C ALA A 59 10.94 -10.51 10.81
N GLU A 60 11.69 -9.76 11.61
CA GLU A 60 12.08 -10.06 12.97
C GLU A 60 12.30 -8.74 13.71
N PRO A 61 12.21 -8.71 15.04
CA PRO A 61 12.56 -7.51 15.77
C PRO A 61 14.07 -7.24 15.65
N GLY A 62 14.43 -5.95 15.67
CA GLY A 62 15.83 -5.50 15.75
C GLY A 62 16.47 -5.83 17.10
N ASP A 63 17.57 -5.18 17.44
CA ASP A 63 18.13 -5.26 18.80
C ASP A 63 17.28 -4.45 19.78
N PRO A 64 17.23 -4.80 21.08
CA PRO A 64 16.50 -4.00 22.06
C PRO A 64 17.00 -2.57 22.14
N HIS A 65 16.09 -1.63 22.37
CA HIS A 65 16.52 -0.27 22.66
C HIS A 65 17.31 -0.26 23.99
N PRO A 66 18.28 0.67 24.17
CA PRO A 66 19.16 0.66 25.35
C PRO A 66 18.45 0.69 26.71
N SER A 67 17.24 1.23 26.78
CA SER A 67 16.42 1.32 28.00
C SER A 67 15.26 0.30 28.04
N GLU A 68 15.17 -0.59 27.07
CA GLU A 68 14.09 -1.58 26.98
C GLU A 68 14.25 -2.65 28.07
N ASN A 69 13.20 -2.83 28.87
CA ASN A 69 13.15 -3.81 29.93
C ASN A 69 11.75 -4.42 30.01
N HIS A 70 11.69 -5.74 29.99
CA HIS A 70 10.47 -6.53 30.02
C HIS A 70 10.46 -7.55 31.17
N ALA A 71 11.27 -7.35 32.21
CA ALA A 71 11.23 -8.19 33.39
C ALA A 71 9.87 -8.07 34.10
N SER A 72 9.31 -6.86 34.15
CA SER A 72 7.99 -6.56 34.73
C SER A 72 7.84 -7.18 36.14
N ASP A 73 6.70 -7.81 36.45
CA ASP A 73 6.46 -8.57 37.68
C ASP A 73 7.06 -9.99 37.67
N GLY A 74 7.80 -10.36 36.62
CA GLY A 74 8.41 -11.68 36.44
C GLY A 74 7.46 -12.77 35.90
N THR A 75 6.16 -12.49 35.73
CA THR A 75 5.18 -13.44 35.22
C THR A 75 5.07 -13.37 33.67
N PRO A 76 4.71 -14.47 32.98
CA PRO A 76 4.49 -14.42 31.53
C PRO A 76 3.49 -13.34 31.10
N ALA A 77 2.42 -13.13 31.88
CA ALA A 77 1.42 -12.10 31.64
C ALA A 77 2.00 -10.68 31.80
N GLY A 78 2.75 -10.43 32.86
CA GLY A 78 3.39 -9.13 33.09
C GLY A 78 4.46 -8.79 32.05
N ARG A 79 5.21 -9.79 31.55
CA ARG A 79 6.15 -9.58 30.43
C ARG A 79 5.43 -9.25 29.13
N LEU A 80 4.36 -10.01 28.81
CA LEU A 80 3.56 -9.77 27.61
C LEU A 80 2.94 -8.36 27.62
N ASP A 81 2.37 -7.95 28.77
CA ASP A 81 1.80 -6.60 28.91
C ASP A 81 2.86 -5.50 28.75
N SER A 82 4.05 -5.70 29.32
CA SER A 82 5.18 -4.79 29.16
C SER A 82 5.60 -4.64 27.69
N VAL A 83 5.72 -5.74 26.93
CA VAL A 83 6.06 -5.72 25.50
C VAL A 83 5.01 -4.99 24.68
N VAL A 84 3.73 -5.33 24.89
CA VAL A 84 2.61 -4.70 24.18
C VAL A 84 2.59 -3.19 24.39
N ARG A 85 2.75 -2.75 25.65
CA ARG A 85 2.75 -1.33 26.00
C ARG A 85 3.92 -0.60 25.37
N TYR A 86 5.11 -1.19 25.43
CA TYR A 86 6.30 -0.61 24.84
C TYR A 86 6.21 -0.48 23.32
N ALA A 87 5.73 -1.52 22.64
CA ALA A 87 5.51 -1.50 21.20
C ALA A 87 4.47 -0.45 20.79
N TRP A 88 3.39 -0.32 21.56
CA TRP A 88 2.39 0.75 21.36
C TRP A 88 3.02 2.14 21.41
N GLU A 89 3.82 2.43 22.44
CA GLU A 89 4.51 3.71 22.58
C GLU A 89 5.49 3.97 21.44
N CYS A 90 6.27 2.96 21.06
CA CYS A 90 7.26 3.10 19.97
C CYS A 90 6.60 3.39 18.63
N VAL A 91 5.53 2.66 18.28
CA VAL A 91 4.78 2.91 17.04
C VAL A 91 4.10 4.27 17.12
N ARG A 92 3.39 4.59 18.21
CA ARG A 92 2.66 5.86 18.38
C ARG A 92 3.55 7.07 18.15
N ASN A 93 4.73 7.06 18.77
CA ASN A 93 5.64 8.21 18.80
C ASN A 93 6.63 8.21 17.63
N GLY A 94 6.73 7.13 16.86
CA GLY A 94 7.71 7.02 15.78
C GLY A 94 9.15 7.08 16.29
N ASN A 95 9.45 6.31 17.34
CA ASN A 95 10.71 6.40 18.10
C ASN A 95 11.97 6.28 17.23
N ASP A 96 11.91 5.47 16.18
CA ASP A 96 12.98 5.34 15.19
C ASP A 96 12.43 5.39 13.76
N ARG A 97 13.33 5.16 12.79
CA ARG A 97 12.97 5.18 11.37
C ARG A 97 11.99 4.07 10.98
N PHE A 98 12.10 2.89 11.58
CA PHE A 98 11.18 1.78 11.33
C PHE A 98 9.77 2.16 11.81
N HIS A 99 9.65 2.67 13.04
CA HIS A 99 8.37 3.09 13.61
C HIS A 99 7.74 4.26 12.85
N ARG A 100 8.53 5.25 12.40
CA ARG A 100 8.03 6.33 11.54
C ARG A 100 7.51 5.82 10.20
N ASN A 101 8.19 4.86 9.59
CA ASN A 101 7.70 4.26 8.34
C ASN A 101 6.42 3.45 8.55
N LEU A 102 6.29 2.74 9.68
CA LEU A 102 5.01 2.09 10.04
C LEU A 102 3.89 3.12 10.20
N ARG A 103 4.13 4.25 10.86
CA ARG A 103 3.18 5.38 10.95
C ARG A 103 2.77 5.86 9.56
N THR A 104 3.72 6.06 8.64
CA THR A 104 3.42 6.42 7.24
C THR A 104 2.53 5.38 6.56
N ILE A 105 2.84 4.09 6.68
CA ILE A 105 2.01 3.02 6.08
C ILE A 105 0.59 3.05 6.66
N LEU A 106 0.44 3.26 7.97
CA LEU A 106 -0.87 3.35 8.63
C LEU A 106 -1.66 4.57 8.15
N ASP A 107 -1.03 5.74 8.09
CA ASP A 107 -1.65 6.98 7.64
C ASP A 107 -2.06 6.88 6.16
N LEU A 108 -1.26 6.19 5.34
CA LEU A 108 -1.63 5.84 3.98
C LEU A 108 -2.81 4.86 3.95
N CYS A 109 -2.82 3.78 4.74
CA CYS A 109 -3.91 2.81 4.70
C CYS A 109 -5.25 3.38 5.21
N TRP A 110 -5.19 4.32 6.15
CA TRP A 110 -6.35 4.81 6.91
C TRP A 110 -6.42 6.35 6.96
N PRO A 111 -6.59 7.01 5.80
CA PRO A 111 -6.58 8.46 5.74
C PRO A 111 -7.68 9.06 6.63
N GLY A 112 -7.31 10.07 7.42
CA GLY A 112 -8.19 10.78 8.34
C GLY A 112 -8.53 10.05 9.65
N ALA A 113 -8.06 8.83 9.86
CA ALA A 113 -8.21 8.14 11.15
C ALA A 113 -7.08 8.52 12.12
N ASP A 114 -7.40 8.67 13.40
CA ASP A 114 -6.39 8.79 14.46
C ASP A 114 -5.66 7.46 14.72
N PHE A 115 -4.55 7.52 15.44
CA PHE A 115 -3.71 6.34 15.69
C PHE A 115 -4.47 5.22 16.41
N GLU A 116 -5.27 5.58 17.43
CA GLU A 116 -6.07 4.64 18.19
C GLU A 116 -7.03 3.87 17.28
N THR A 117 -7.71 4.56 16.37
CA THR A 117 -8.60 3.96 15.37
C THR A 117 -7.83 3.11 14.36
N GLN A 118 -6.67 3.57 13.88
CA GLN A 118 -5.81 2.77 13.00
C GLN A 118 -5.42 1.44 13.65
N MET A 119 -5.12 1.44 14.95
CA MET A 119 -4.76 0.25 15.73
C MET A 119 -5.95 -0.66 16.07
N ARG A 120 -7.19 -0.16 15.98
CA ARG A 120 -8.38 -1.03 16.04
C ARG A 120 -8.48 -1.93 14.81
N TRP A 121 -8.03 -1.46 13.64
CA TRP A 121 -8.16 -2.18 12.37
C TRP A 121 -6.90 -2.88 11.90
N THR A 122 -5.75 -2.58 12.52
CA THR A 122 -4.45 -3.09 12.09
C THR A 122 -3.82 -3.96 13.17
N TRP A 123 -3.33 -5.13 12.77
CA TRP A 123 -2.40 -5.93 13.55
C TRP A 123 -1.00 -5.84 12.93
N ILE A 124 0.00 -5.50 13.72
CA ILE A 124 1.41 -5.54 13.35
C ILE A 124 2.02 -6.72 14.08
N THR A 125 2.81 -7.53 13.38
CA THR A 125 3.53 -8.67 13.98
C THR A 125 4.80 -8.97 13.18
N ASP A 126 5.63 -9.87 13.70
CA ASP A 126 6.81 -10.37 13.02
C ASP A 126 6.65 -11.83 12.60
N SER A 127 7.29 -12.20 11.49
CA SER A 127 7.36 -13.60 11.05
C SER A 127 8.17 -14.49 11.99
N VAL A 128 9.05 -13.88 12.80
CA VAL A 128 9.75 -14.51 13.93
C VAL A 128 9.79 -13.50 15.09
N LEU A 129 9.30 -13.90 16.26
CA LEU A 129 9.11 -12.96 17.37
C LEU A 129 10.40 -12.63 18.16
N CYS A 130 11.49 -13.37 17.96
CA CYS A 130 12.75 -13.13 18.67
C CYS A 130 13.78 -12.51 17.73
N SER A 131 14.61 -11.61 18.27
CA SER A 131 15.72 -11.00 17.55
C SER A 131 16.71 -12.06 17.06
N ALA A 132 17.32 -11.80 15.90
CA ALA A 132 18.48 -12.57 15.46
C ALA A 132 19.67 -12.30 16.40
N LYS A 133 20.63 -13.24 16.48
CA LYS A 133 21.86 -13.09 17.30
C LYS A 133 22.67 -11.83 16.96
N LYS A 134 22.59 -11.41 15.70
CA LYS A 134 23.08 -10.12 15.21
C LYS A 134 21.92 -9.46 14.50
N GLU A 135 21.66 -8.20 14.80
CA GLU A 135 20.60 -7.43 14.14
C GLU A 135 20.65 -7.57 12.61
N GLY A 136 19.49 -7.80 12.00
CA GLY A 136 19.37 -8.03 10.56
C GLY A 136 20.04 -9.31 10.04
N GLY A 137 20.56 -10.15 10.94
CA GLY A 137 21.24 -11.40 10.62
C GLY A 137 20.31 -12.49 10.09
N ARG A 138 20.89 -13.69 9.91
CA ARG A 138 20.16 -14.88 9.47
C ARG A 138 19.57 -15.60 10.67
N ILE A 139 18.27 -15.86 10.62
CA ILE A 139 17.59 -16.79 11.52
C ILE A 139 17.58 -18.18 10.86
N PRO A 140 17.92 -19.26 11.58
CA PRO A 140 17.87 -20.61 11.02
C PRO A 140 16.46 -20.98 10.55
N VAL A 141 16.34 -21.62 9.38
CA VAL A 141 15.03 -21.98 8.78
C VAL A 141 14.17 -22.84 9.72
N LYS A 142 14.80 -23.69 10.55
CA LYS A 142 14.10 -24.47 11.59
C LYS A 142 13.39 -23.56 12.61
N VAL A 143 14.02 -22.47 13.03
CA VAL A 143 13.43 -21.44 13.92
C VAL A 143 12.32 -20.71 13.19
N GLU A 144 12.56 -20.27 11.95
CA GLU A 144 11.57 -19.56 11.13
C GLU A 144 10.27 -20.36 11.03
N ARG A 145 10.37 -21.65 10.65
CA ARG A 145 9.21 -22.56 10.56
C ARG A 145 8.54 -22.82 11.90
N ALA A 146 9.32 -23.08 12.95
CA ALA A 146 8.77 -23.35 14.27
C ALA A 146 8.00 -22.14 14.83
N CYS A 147 8.54 -20.94 14.68
CA CYS A 147 7.89 -19.71 15.13
C CYS A 147 6.65 -19.40 14.29
N ALA A 148 6.75 -19.53 12.96
CA ALA A 148 5.62 -19.27 12.08
C ALA A 148 4.44 -20.23 12.32
N ASN A 149 4.70 -21.53 12.41
CA ASN A 149 3.65 -22.53 12.66
C ASN A 149 2.98 -22.35 14.02
N ARG A 150 3.76 -21.98 15.05
CA ARG A 150 3.25 -21.85 16.41
C ARG A 150 2.51 -20.54 16.65
N PHE A 151 2.93 -19.45 16.00
CA PHE A 151 2.44 -18.11 16.31
C PHE A 151 1.89 -17.37 15.09
N LEU A 152 2.63 -17.28 13.98
CA LEU A 152 2.22 -16.45 12.84
C LEU A 152 0.95 -16.98 12.16
N VAL A 153 0.92 -18.27 11.83
CA VAL A 153 -0.22 -18.90 11.14
C VAL A 153 -1.50 -18.81 11.99
N PRO A 154 -1.48 -19.13 13.31
CA PRO A 154 -2.64 -18.93 14.17
C PRO A 154 -3.10 -17.47 14.27
N GLN A 155 -2.16 -16.51 14.36
CA GLN A 155 -2.50 -15.08 14.40
C GLN A 155 -3.23 -14.65 13.11
N ILE A 156 -2.72 -15.03 11.93
CA ILE A 156 -3.35 -14.67 10.65
C ILE A 156 -4.72 -15.35 10.50
N SER A 157 -4.83 -16.62 10.91
CA SER A 157 -6.09 -17.38 10.83
C SER A 157 -7.20 -16.78 11.70
N LEU A 158 -6.84 -16.07 12.77
CA LEU A 158 -7.79 -15.37 13.65
C LEU A 158 -8.49 -14.20 12.95
N PHE A 159 -7.81 -13.54 12.01
CA PHE A 159 -8.29 -12.31 11.36
C PHE A 159 -8.87 -12.61 9.97
N THR A 160 -9.96 -13.37 9.95
CA THR A 160 -10.61 -13.80 8.70
C THR A 160 -11.05 -12.59 7.88
N GLY A 161 -10.55 -12.49 6.64
CA GLY A 161 -10.89 -11.41 5.72
C GLY A 161 -9.98 -10.18 5.79
N ALA A 162 -9.00 -10.15 6.70
CA ALA A 162 -7.97 -9.13 6.70
C ALA A 162 -7.04 -9.28 5.48
N ILE A 163 -6.52 -8.16 4.99
CA ILE A 163 -5.41 -8.14 4.02
C ILE A 163 -4.13 -8.45 4.80
N VAL A 164 -3.39 -9.46 4.36
CA VAL A 164 -2.05 -9.76 4.91
C VAL A 164 -1.01 -9.09 4.02
N ALA A 165 -0.11 -8.31 4.60
CA ALA A 165 0.99 -7.66 3.90
C ALA A 165 2.33 -8.10 4.48
N ALA A 166 3.21 -8.62 3.62
CA ALA A 166 4.56 -9.04 3.99
C ALA A 166 5.56 -7.90 3.70
N LEU A 167 6.17 -7.33 4.75
CA LEU A 167 7.09 -6.19 4.63
C LEU A 167 8.55 -6.65 4.45
N GLY A 168 8.97 -6.70 3.20
CA GLY A 168 10.32 -7.03 2.76
C GLY A 168 10.51 -8.50 2.41
N LYS A 169 11.58 -8.78 1.67
CA LYS A 169 11.87 -10.12 1.12
C LYS A 169 12.01 -11.22 2.18
N LYS A 170 12.47 -10.89 3.39
CA LYS A 170 12.55 -11.85 4.51
C LYS A 170 11.16 -12.28 4.98
N ALA A 171 10.28 -11.30 5.25
CA ALA A 171 8.91 -11.57 5.68
C ALA A 171 8.14 -12.33 4.58
N GLU A 172 8.27 -11.89 3.32
CA GLU A 172 7.67 -12.58 2.16
C GLU A 172 8.09 -14.05 2.11
N ARG A 173 9.41 -14.32 2.11
CA ARG A 173 9.93 -15.68 2.04
C ARG A 173 9.37 -16.55 3.16
N ARG A 174 9.32 -16.03 4.39
CA ARG A 174 8.89 -16.79 5.58
C ARG A 174 7.38 -17.06 5.58
N ILE A 175 6.57 -16.08 5.18
CA ILE A 175 5.13 -16.25 4.99
C ILE A 175 4.85 -17.35 3.95
N ARG A 176 5.51 -17.31 2.79
CA ARG A 176 5.40 -18.38 1.78
C ARG A 176 5.82 -19.74 2.33
N GLN A 177 6.92 -19.79 3.06
CA GLN A 177 7.41 -21.04 3.68
C GLN A 177 6.47 -21.59 4.76
N ALA A 178 5.65 -20.74 5.37
CA ALA A 178 4.61 -21.13 6.33
C ALA A 178 3.30 -21.58 5.64
N GLY A 179 3.25 -21.60 4.31
CA GLY A 179 2.08 -22.02 3.53
C GLY A 179 1.02 -20.94 3.33
N ILE A 180 1.32 -19.70 3.70
CA ILE A 180 0.42 -18.56 3.47
C ILE A 180 0.71 -18.02 2.06
N THR A 181 -0.28 -18.11 1.17
CA THR A 181 -0.14 -17.73 -0.25
C THR A 181 -0.93 -16.47 -0.61
N ASP A 182 -1.99 -16.15 0.12
CA ASP A 182 -2.82 -14.96 -0.09
C ASP A 182 -2.29 -13.79 0.75
N PHE A 183 -1.37 -13.03 0.18
CA PHE A 183 -0.80 -11.84 0.81
C PHE A 183 -0.23 -10.87 -0.24
N VAL A 184 -0.06 -9.61 0.15
CA VAL A 184 0.57 -8.55 -0.65
C VAL A 184 2.03 -8.44 -0.25
N ALA A 185 2.96 -8.57 -1.20
CA ALA A 185 4.38 -8.32 -0.96
C ALA A 185 4.66 -6.81 -1.03
N VAL A 186 5.31 -6.26 -0.01
CA VAL A 186 5.50 -4.82 0.17
C VAL A 186 6.95 -4.55 0.59
N GLY A 187 7.50 -3.39 0.21
CA GLY A 187 8.82 -2.96 0.65
C GLY A 187 8.92 -2.86 2.17
N THR A 188 10.10 -3.15 2.73
CA THR A 188 10.28 -3.19 4.19
C THR A 188 10.18 -1.78 4.82
N ALA A 189 9.61 -1.70 6.02
CA ALA A 189 9.64 -0.48 6.82
C ALA A 189 11.01 -0.24 7.47
N ALA A 190 11.84 -1.28 7.63
CA ALA A 190 13.10 -1.20 8.38
C ALA A 190 14.29 -0.75 7.50
N PRO A 191 15.23 0.05 8.05
CA PRO A 191 16.50 0.32 7.38
C PRO A 191 17.39 -0.94 7.26
N PRO A 192 18.34 -0.95 6.30
CA PRO A 192 18.50 0.02 5.22
C PRO A 192 17.50 -0.20 4.07
N GLY A 193 16.78 -1.32 4.06
CA GLY A 193 15.93 -1.75 2.94
C GLY A 193 14.82 -0.75 2.59
N CYS A 194 14.33 0.02 3.55
CA CYS A 194 13.33 1.06 3.31
C CYS A 194 13.78 2.21 2.40
N ASN A 195 15.08 2.31 2.09
CA ASN A 195 15.65 3.32 1.19
C ASN A 195 15.68 2.88 -0.28
N GLN A 196 15.31 1.63 -0.60
CA GLN A 196 15.38 1.13 -1.96
C GLN A 196 14.30 1.80 -2.83
N ALA A 197 14.63 2.04 -4.10
CA ALA A 197 13.67 2.55 -5.08
C ALA A 197 12.46 1.60 -5.17
N GLY A 198 11.25 2.16 -5.29
CA GLY A 198 10.02 1.37 -5.36
C GLY A 198 9.40 1.02 -4.00
N VAL A 199 10.11 1.22 -2.88
CA VAL A 199 9.56 0.87 -1.55
C VAL A 199 8.40 1.79 -1.18
N SER A 200 8.53 3.10 -1.36
CA SER A 200 7.47 4.05 -1.06
C SER A 200 6.22 3.77 -1.92
N GLU A 201 6.44 3.51 -3.21
CA GLU A 201 5.40 3.18 -4.18
C GLU A 201 4.66 1.89 -3.78
N SER A 202 5.37 0.89 -3.25
CA SER A 202 4.74 -0.33 -2.75
C SER A 202 3.84 -0.09 -1.53
N TRP A 203 4.15 0.90 -0.68
CA TRP A 203 3.29 1.28 0.44
C TRP A 203 2.00 1.95 -0.05
N HIS A 204 2.10 2.80 -1.06
CA HIS A 204 0.93 3.40 -1.71
C HIS A 204 0.06 2.35 -2.40
N HIS A 205 0.68 1.36 -3.05
CA HIS A 205 -0.06 0.25 -3.66
C HIS A 205 -0.84 -0.56 -2.62
N LEU A 206 -0.20 -0.96 -1.50
CA LEU A 206 -0.89 -1.61 -0.38
C LEU A 206 -2.05 -0.75 0.12
N ALA A 207 -1.82 0.53 0.36
CA ALA A 207 -2.84 1.45 0.82
C ALA A 207 -4.02 1.54 -0.15
N GLY A 208 -3.78 1.55 -1.46
CA GLY A 208 -4.83 1.49 -2.49
C GLY A 208 -5.72 0.26 -2.36
N ILE A 209 -5.12 -0.92 -2.15
CA ILE A 209 -5.87 -2.18 -1.92
C ILE A 209 -6.71 -2.07 -0.64
N VAL A 210 -6.11 -1.61 0.46
CA VAL A 210 -6.78 -1.46 1.75
C VAL A 210 -7.96 -0.49 1.65
N ARG A 211 -7.75 0.69 1.07
CA ARG A 211 -8.77 1.72 0.87
C ARG A 211 -9.90 1.24 -0.03
N MET A 212 -9.59 0.46 -1.06
CA MET A 212 -10.60 -0.11 -1.96
C MET A 212 -11.51 -1.10 -1.23
N ARG A 213 -10.92 -1.99 -0.42
CA ARG A 213 -11.65 -3.05 0.30
C ARG A 213 -12.36 -2.53 1.55
N PHE A 214 -11.78 -1.54 2.22
CA PHE A 214 -12.25 -1.01 3.50
C PHE A 214 -12.31 0.52 3.49
N PRO A 215 -13.32 1.12 2.82
CA PRO A 215 -13.46 2.57 2.78
C PRO A 215 -13.65 3.16 4.18
N THR A 216 -12.93 4.24 4.48
CA THR A 216 -13.14 5.11 5.66
C THR A 216 -13.95 6.35 5.25
N GLN A 217 -14.42 7.15 6.21
CA GLN A 217 -15.07 8.43 5.89
C GLN A 217 -14.13 9.39 5.15
N GLY A 218 -12.84 9.43 5.52
CA GLY A 218 -11.80 10.19 4.80
C GLY A 218 -11.66 9.74 3.35
N ASN A 219 -11.58 8.42 3.10
CA ASN A 219 -11.53 7.86 1.75
C ASN A 219 -12.85 8.02 0.97
N THR A 220 -14.01 8.06 1.65
CA THR A 220 -15.30 8.29 0.99
C THR A 220 -15.46 9.75 0.56
N ALA A 221 -14.92 10.69 1.34
CA ALA A 221 -14.87 12.10 0.97
C ALA A 221 -13.84 12.36 -0.14
N GLU A 222 -12.65 11.76 -0.06
CA GLU A 222 -11.67 11.76 -1.16
C GLU A 222 -12.23 11.08 -2.40
N ARG A 223 -12.94 9.94 -2.30
CA ARG A 223 -13.64 9.33 -3.44
C ARG A 223 -14.78 10.20 -3.94
N LYS A 224 -15.55 10.90 -3.12
CA LYS A 224 -16.59 11.82 -3.63
C LYS A 224 -15.97 13.04 -4.31
N ASN A 225 -14.91 13.61 -3.75
CA ASN A 225 -14.16 14.69 -4.37
C ASN A 225 -13.40 14.22 -5.61
N MET A 226 -12.87 12.99 -5.62
CA MET A 226 -12.19 12.35 -6.74
C MET A 226 -13.17 11.72 -7.72
N ASP A 227 -14.42 11.43 -7.40
CA ASP A 227 -15.47 11.06 -8.37
C ASP A 227 -16.08 12.35 -8.97
N GLN A 228 -15.98 13.48 -8.24
CA GLN A 228 -16.20 14.82 -8.77
C GLN A 228 -14.98 15.35 -9.57
N MET A 229 -13.74 14.92 -9.24
CA MET A 229 -12.47 15.24 -9.92
C MET A 229 -11.94 14.10 -10.82
N ILE A 230 -12.64 12.97 -10.94
CA ILE A 230 -12.67 12.11 -12.12
C ILE A 230 -13.67 12.89 -12.98
N MET A 231 -13.31 14.12 -13.39
CA MET A 231 -12.58 14.33 -14.64
C MET A 231 -13.15 13.34 -15.64
N LEU A 232 -14.20 13.83 -16.29
CA LEU A 232 -14.89 13.27 -17.43
C LEU A 232 -13.84 12.94 -18.47
N ARG A 233 -13.26 11.74 -18.34
CA ARG A 233 -12.32 11.22 -19.31
C ARG A 233 -13.07 11.15 -20.63
N PRO A 234 -12.37 11.32 -21.77
CA PRO A 234 -12.99 10.98 -23.04
C PRO A 234 -13.58 9.57 -22.93
N THR A 235 -14.84 9.40 -23.34
CA THR A 235 -15.45 8.07 -23.34
C THR A 235 -14.70 7.13 -24.28
N LYS A 236 -14.91 5.82 -24.13
CA LYS A 236 -14.32 4.85 -25.07
C LYS A 236 -14.86 5.08 -26.48
N GLU A 237 -16.09 5.56 -26.60
CA GLU A 237 -16.74 5.93 -27.85
C GLU A 237 -16.03 7.11 -28.51
N PHE A 238 -15.70 8.16 -27.74
CA PHE A 238 -14.88 9.26 -28.25
C PHE A 238 -13.46 8.82 -28.61
N GLU A 239 -12.82 8.02 -27.77
CA GLU A 239 -11.48 7.46 -28.05
C GLU A 239 -11.50 6.71 -29.39
N ALA A 240 -12.45 5.78 -29.57
CA ALA A 240 -12.65 5.01 -30.80
C ALA A 240 -12.89 5.91 -32.02
N PHE A 241 -13.74 6.93 -31.86
CA PHE A 241 -13.99 7.93 -32.91
C PHE A 241 -12.71 8.67 -33.30
N ALA A 242 -11.91 9.11 -32.33
CA ALA A 242 -10.67 9.82 -32.60
C ALA A 242 -9.66 8.93 -33.35
N GLN A 243 -9.56 7.64 -33.01
CA GLN A 243 -8.67 6.71 -33.76
C GLN A 243 -9.15 6.53 -35.19
N ALA A 244 -10.45 6.30 -35.39
CA ALA A 244 -11.04 6.14 -36.71
C ALA A 244 -10.86 7.41 -37.57
N ALA A 245 -10.99 8.59 -36.97
CA ALA A 245 -10.79 9.87 -37.65
C ALA A 245 -9.33 10.06 -38.09
N VAL A 246 -8.35 9.69 -37.25
CA VAL A 246 -6.92 9.73 -37.62
C VAL A 246 -6.66 8.79 -38.79
N LEU A 247 -7.13 7.54 -38.74
CA LEU A 247 -6.95 6.57 -39.82
C LEU A 247 -7.58 7.06 -41.13
N ALA A 248 -8.81 7.57 -41.08
CA ALA A 248 -9.48 8.11 -42.25
C ALA A 248 -8.71 9.30 -42.85
N GLN A 249 -8.13 10.15 -41.99
CA GLN A 249 -7.36 11.31 -42.41
C GLN A 249 -6.02 10.93 -43.05
N THR A 250 -5.32 9.92 -42.51
CA THR A 250 -4.01 9.48 -43.04
C THR A 250 -4.13 8.64 -44.31
N GLU A 251 -5.24 7.92 -44.50
CA GLU A 251 -5.49 7.09 -45.69
C GLU A 251 -6.25 7.85 -46.80
N SER A 252 -6.74 9.06 -46.53
CA SER A 252 -7.49 9.85 -47.51
C SER A 252 -6.61 10.30 -48.68
N SER A 253 -7.15 10.17 -49.90
CA SER A 253 -6.57 10.79 -51.11
C SER A 253 -6.71 12.32 -51.11
N HIS A 254 -7.60 12.86 -50.27
CA HIS A 254 -7.89 14.28 -50.13
C HIS A 254 -8.02 14.62 -48.64
N PRO A 255 -6.92 14.65 -47.88
CA PRO A 255 -6.96 14.91 -46.45
C PRO A 255 -7.48 16.34 -46.16
N GLU A 256 -8.27 16.49 -45.10
CA GLU A 256 -8.71 17.83 -44.66
C GLU A 256 -7.51 18.66 -44.16
N PRO A 257 -7.56 20.00 -44.22
CA PRO A 257 -6.58 20.83 -43.52
C PRO A 257 -6.53 20.48 -42.03
N ILE A 258 -5.32 20.41 -41.46
CA ILE A 258 -5.12 19.93 -40.08
C ILE A 258 -5.89 20.76 -39.04
N ASP A 259 -6.08 22.05 -39.27
CA ASP A 259 -6.85 22.94 -38.40
C ASP A 259 -8.36 22.66 -38.46
N VAL A 260 -8.86 22.18 -39.61
CA VAL A 260 -10.25 21.72 -39.78
C VAL A 260 -10.45 20.40 -39.04
N PHE A 261 -9.54 19.44 -39.24
CA PHE A 261 -9.56 18.16 -38.53
C PHE A 261 -9.54 18.34 -37.00
N VAL A 262 -8.59 19.12 -36.47
CA VAL A 262 -8.48 19.38 -35.02
C VAL A 262 -9.75 20.04 -34.49
N ARG A 263 -10.37 20.94 -35.26
CA ARG A 263 -11.62 21.60 -34.88
C ARG A 263 -12.78 20.61 -34.80
N SER A 264 -12.86 19.65 -35.72
CA SER A 264 -13.85 18.58 -35.71
C SER A 264 -13.70 17.68 -34.48
N LEU A 265 -12.47 17.31 -34.10
CA LEU A 265 -12.23 16.57 -32.85
C LEU A 265 -12.67 17.33 -31.61
N TRP A 266 -12.44 18.65 -31.56
CA TRP A 266 -12.91 19.46 -30.44
C TRP A 266 -14.43 19.55 -30.36
N HIS A 267 -15.14 19.61 -31.49
CA HIS A 267 -16.61 19.56 -31.48
C HIS A 267 -17.13 18.19 -30.99
N ALA A 268 -16.48 17.10 -31.40
CA ALA A 268 -16.81 15.77 -30.90
C ALA A 268 -16.53 15.65 -29.39
N ALA A 269 -15.46 16.28 -28.88
CA ALA A 269 -15.15 16.32 -27.46
C ALA A 269 -16.20 17.10 -26.65
N GLU A 270 -16.69 18.23 -27.19
CA GLU A 270 -17.78 18.99 -26.59
C GLU A 270 -19.09 18.20 -26.56
N LEU A 271 -19.36 17.39 -27.59
CA LEU A 271 -20.53 16.51 -27.62
C LEU A 271 -20.40 15.38 -26.60
N ASP A 272 -19.24 14.73 -26.53
CA ASP A 272 -18.95 13.68 -25.55
C ASP A 272 -19.11 14.23 -24.12
N TRP A 273 -18.56 15.42 -23.86
CA TRP A 273 -18.74 16.14 -22.60
C TRP A 273 -20.21 16.39 -22.27
N PHE A 274 -20.99 16.87 -23.25
CA PHE A 274 -22.42 17.09 -23.06
C PHE A 274 -23.17 15.79 -22.72
N GLN A 275 -22.84 14.69 -23.40
CA GLN A 275 -23.45 13.39 -23.13
C GLN A 275 -23.12 12.88 -21.72
N GLN A 276 -21.89 13.10 -21.25
CA GLN A 276 -21.47 12.68 -19.91
C GLN A 276 -22.04 13.58 -18.80
N THR A 277 -22.21 14.88 -19.03
CA THR A 277 -22.56 15.85 -17.97
C THR A 277 -23.98 16.40 -18.01
N GLY A 278 -24.64 16.31 -19.16
CA GLY A 278 -25.87 17.04 -19.46
C GLY A 278 -25.70 18.57 -19.58
N LYS A 279 -24.46 19.09 -19.57
CA LYS A 279 -24.16 20.53 -19.60
C LYS A 279 -23.55 20.95 -20.93
N TYR A 280 -24.12 21.97 -21.55
CA TYR A 280 -23.53 22.56 -22.75
C TYR A 280 -22.43 23.54 -22.34
N GLN A 281 -21.19 23.23 -22.70
CA GLN A 281 -20.02 24.03 -22.36
C GLN A 281 -18.99 23.95 -23.49
N LYS A 282 -18.36 25.08 -23.81
CA LYS A 282 -17.19 25.10 -24.68
C LYS A 282 -15.98 24.65 -23.88
N LEU A 283 -15.27 23.64 -24.39
CA LEU A 283 -14.06 23.09 -23.76
C LEU A 283 -12.81 23.93 -24.03
N ARG A 284 -12.93 24.94 -24.89
CA ARG A 284 -11.89 25.92 -25.21
C ARG A 284 -12.41 27.33 -24.93
N ASP A 285 -11.51 28.21 -24.50
CA ASP A 285 -11.80 29.64 -24.39
C ASP A 285 -11.82 30.34 -25.76
N ALA A 286 -12.08 31.66 -25.75
CA ALA A 286 -12.10 32.47 -26.97
C ALA A 286 -10.73 32.53 -27.70
N GLY A 287 -9.63 32.21 -27.01
CA GLY A 287 -8.29 32.09 -27.57
C GLY A 287 -7.95 30.69 -28.07
N GLY A 288 -8.87 29.71 -27.94
CA GLY A 288 -8.66 28.32 -28.32
C GLY A 288 -7.88 27.50 -27.30
N VAL A 289 -7.65 28.03 -26.09
CA VAL A 289 -6.95 27.34 -25.01
C VAL A 289 -7.94 26.41 -24.30
N PRO A 290 -7.60 25.12 -24.10
CA PRO A 290 -8.45 24.20 -23.35
C PRO A 290 -8.63 24.64 -21.90
N SER A 291 -9.84 24.48 -21.35
CA SER A 291 -10.04 24.62 -19.89
C SER A 291 -9.31 23.51 -19.14
N ASP A 292 -9.06 23.70 -17.85
CA ASP A 292 -8.42 22.68 -17.00
C ASP A 292 -9.19 21.34 -17.02
N GLU A 293 -10.51 21.44 -17.06
CA GLU A 293 -11.47 20.33 -17.18
C GLU A 293 -11.35 19.56 -18.52
N ALA A 294 -10.81 20.18 -19.57
CA ALA A 294 -10.65 19.61 -20.90
C ALA A 294 -9.23 19.04 -21.17
N SER A 295 -8.36 19.03 -20.16
CA SER A 295 -6.93 18.69 -20.30
C SER A 295 -6.67 17.31 -20.93
N LEU A 296 -7.51 16.30 -20.62
CA LEU A 296 -7.38 14.96 -21.20
C LEU A 296 -7.84 14.89 -22.66
N TYR A 297 -8.93 15.57 -23.03
CA TYR A 297 -9.31 15.74 -24.44
C TYR A 297 -8.21 16.48 -25.20
N ALA A 298 -7.63 17.53 -24.62
CA ALA A 298 -6.53 18.26 -25.22
C ALA A 298 -5.29 17.38 -25.45
N ALA A 299 -5.00 16.46 -24.54
CA ALA A 299 -3.90 15.51 -24.69
C ALA A 299 -4.16 14.53 -25.85
N LEU A 300 -5.35 13.90 -25.88
CA LEU A 300 -5.74 12.98 -26.95
C LEU A 300 -5.73 13.65 -28.32
N ILE A 301 -6.29 14.87 -28.43
CA ILE A 301 -6.34 15.63 -29.68
C ILE A 301 -4.93 16.02 -30.15
N ARG A 302 -4.02 16.36 -29.21
CA ARG A 302 -2.61 16.61 -29.55
C ARG A 302 -1.93 15.35 -30.11
N VAL A 303 -2.18 14.18 -29.52
CA VAL A 303 -1.67 12.91 -30.07
C VAL A 303 -2.21 12.67 -31.48
N CYS A 304 -3.52 12.82 -31.69
CA CYS A 304 -4.13 12.66 -33.01
C CYS A 304 -3.49 13.56 -34.06
N ARG A 305 -3.22 14.83 -33.71
CA ARG A 305 -2.51 15.76 -34.59
C ARG A 305 -1.09 15.28 -34.90
N SER A 306 -0.31 14.91 -33.88
CA SER A 306 1.06 14.41 -34.08
C SER A 306 1.12 13.17 -34.96
N LEU A 307 0.14 12.26 -34.84
CA LEU A 307 0.05 11.07 -35.67
C LEU A 307 -0.16 11.40 -37.15
N ILE A 308 -1.00 12.41 -37.44
CA ILE A 308 -1.21 12.87 -38.83
C ILE A 308 0.04 13.56 -39.37
N ASP A 309 0.67 14.42 -38.57
CA ASP A 309 1.89 15.14 -38.96
C ASP A 309 3.07 14.18 -39.23
N ALA A 310 3.10 12.99 -38.61
CA ALA A 310 4.17 12.00 -38.75
C ALA A 310 4.11 11.14 -40.05
N ALA A 311 3.04 11.24 -40.85
CA ALA A 311 2.80 10.47 -42.08
C ALA A 311 2.73 8.91 -41.88
N PRO A 312 2.23 8.13 -42.87
CA PRO A 312 1.81 6.73 -42.68
C PRO A 312 2.90 5.72 -42.29
N THR A 313 4.17 6.12 -42.26
CA THR A 313 5.31 5.24 -41.97
C THR A 313 5.71 5.19 -40.51
N ALA A 314 5.14 6.05 -39.66
CA ALA A 314 5.45 6.05 -38.24
C ALA A 314 4.44 5.16 -37.50
N SER A 315 4.88 3.96 -37.08
CA SER A 315 4.13 3.13 -36.14
C SER A 315 4.18 3.74 -34.73
N HIS A 316 3.63 4.94 -34.56
CA HIS A 316 3.32 5.46 -33.24
C HIS A 316 2.08 4.71 -32.76
N SER A 317 2.33 3.61 -32.05
CA SER A 317 1.30 2.83 -31.38
C SER A 317 0.52 3.73 -30.42
N TYR A 318 -0.78 3.49 -30.29
CA TYR A 318 -1.64 4.08 -29.24
C TYR A 318 -1.08 3.91 -27.81
N ASP A 319 -0.05 3.07 -27.65
CA ASP A 319 0.81 3.02 -26.47
C ASP A 319 1.36 4.39 -26.04
N GLU A 320 1.63 5.32 -26.96
CA GLU A 320 2.09 6.67 -26.62
C GLU A 320 0.98 7.54 -26.01
N TYR A 321 -0.28 7.36 -26.44
CA TYR A 321 -1.44 7.95 -25.78
C TYR A 321 -1.62 7.38 -24.37
N TYR A 322 -1.59 6.05 -24.22
CA TYR A 322 -1.70 5.43 -22.90
C TYR A 322 -0.53 5.79 -21.97
N ARG A 323 0.68 5.97 -22.51
CA ARG A 323 1.83 6.50 -21.77
C ARG A 323 1.61 7.94 -21.32
N LEU A 324 1.17 8.84 -22.21
CA LEU A 324 0.87 10.24 -21.87
C LEU A 324 -0.28 10.35 -20.86
N VAL A 325 -1.33 9.53 -20.98
CA VAL A 325 -2.41 9.45 -19.99
C VAL A 325 -1.89 8.95 -18.63
N ALA A 326 -0.95 7.99 -18.63
CA ALA A 326 -0.31 7.52 -17.39
C ALA A 326 0.62 8.56 -16.76
N GLU A 327 1.30 9.39 -17.58
CA GLU A 327 2.18 10.49 -17.13
C GLU A 327 1.40 11.73 -16.66
N MET A 328 0.22 11.98 -17.24
CA MET A 328 -0.68 13.09 -16.87
C MET A 328 -1.64 12.74 -15.72
N ALA A 329 -1.74 11.46 -15.33
CA ALA A 329 -2.30 11.09 -14.04
C ALA A 329 -1.49 11.81 -12.96
N PRO A 330 -2.13 12.53 -12.01
CA PRO A 330 -1.41 13.44 -11.13
C PRO A 330 -0.28 12.72 -10.42
N SER A 331 0.95 13.05 -10.82
CA SER A 331 2.14 12.81 -10.00
C SER A 331 1.81 13.45 -8.66
N GLN A 332 1.71 12.64 -7.60
CA GLN A 332 1.51 13.13 -6.26
C GLN A 332 2.65 14.11 -5.95
N ALA A 333 2.36 15.39 -6.14
CA ALA A 333 3.27 16.46 -5.78
C ALA A 333 3.30 16.51 -4.26
N VAL A 334 4.34 15.91 -3.72
CA VAL A 334 4.78 16.04 -2.34
C VAL A 334 4.85 17.54 -2.02
N ARG A 335 3.95 18.00 -1.15
CA ARG A 335 4.11 19.20 -0.33
C ARG A 335 4.16 18.77 1.12
#